data_AF-A0A349DCK7-F1
#
_entry.id   AF-A0A349DCK7-F1
#
_cell.length_a   1.000
_cell.length_b   1.000
_cell.length_c   1.000
_cell.angle_alpha   90.00
_cell.angle_beta   90.00
_cell.angle_gamma   90.00
#
_symmetry.space_group_name_H-M   'P 1'
#
loop_
_entity.id
_entity.type
_entity.pdbx_description
1 polymer ?
#
loop_
_entity_poly.entity_id
_entity_poly.type
_entity_poly.pdbx_seq_one_letter_code
_entity_poly.pdbx_strand_id
1 'polypeptide(L)'
;MEIDMTNITSPELLQKEVEKMNSFGVRLTGTKAQRNFIKYLKSQIHDMGIETFSDPSRFMRWEETNKRLTIKDLDEEFEIPISSAFPYSGRTPAEGITAEMVMVREKHVGYLNATDKIAVVEVNELDFLPSEIAFNERERSIPEGLKLPSHYNGPVATAFVN
;
A
#
# COMPACT_ATOMS: atom_id res chain seq x y z
N MET A 1 1.45 31.99 22.45
CA MET A 1 0.33 31.75 21.52
C MET A 1 -0.53 30.69 22.18
N GLU A 2 -1.68 31.08 22.71
CA GLU A 2 -2.60 30.19 23.39
C GLU A 2 -3.44 29.52 22.31
N ILE A 3 -3.26 28.21 22.11
CA ILE A 3 -4.04 27.46 21.13
C ILE A 3 -5.41 27.21 21.76
N ASP A 4 -6.45 27.80 21.18
CA ASP A 4 -7.84 27.57 21.57
C ASP A 4 -8.22 26.10 21.27
N MET A 5 -8.14 25.26 22.31
CA MET A 5 -8.46 23.84 22.25
C MET A 5 -9.96 23.57 22.03
N THR A 6 -10.82 24.58 22.21
CA THR A 6 -12.28 24.42 22.12
C THR A 6 -12.81 24.32 20.70
N ASN A 7 -12.03 24.74 19.70
CA ASN A 7 -12.41 24.72 18.28
C ASN A 7 -11.84 23.53 17.48
N ILE A 8 -10.79 22.86 17.96
CA ILE A 8 -10.08 21.81 17.20
C ILE A 8 -10.86 20.47 17.17
N THR A 9 -11.94 20.36 17.95
CA THR A 9 -12.70 19.13 18.16
C THR A 9 -14.12 19.17 17.59
N SER A 10 -14.53 20.23 16.88
CA SER A 10 -15.88 20.26 16.31
C SER A 10 -16.00 19.30 15.12
N PRO A 11 -17.07 18.48 15.05
CA PRO A 11 -17.29 17.57 13.93
C PRO A 11 -17.30 18.26 12.57
N GLU A 12 -17.84 19.48 12.50
CA GLU A 12 -17.96 20.25 11.26
C GLU A 12 -16.58 20.70 10.74
N LEU A 13 -15.69 21.14 11.65
CA LEU A 13 -14.34 21.50 11.26
C LEU A 13 -13.55 20.26 10.81
N LEU A 14 -13.65 19.16 11.55
CA LEU A 14 -12.99 17.90 11.18
C LEU A 14 -13.44 17.42 9.79
N GLN A 15 -14.74 17.43 9.53
CA GLN A 15 -15.28 17.04 8.22
C GLN A 15 -14.73 17.92 7.10
N LYS A 16 -14.72 19.25 7.29
CA LYS A 16 -14.17 20.20 6.32
C LYS A 16 -12.68 19.94 6.04
N GLU A 17 -11.89 19.65 7.07
CA GLU A 17 -10.46 19.36 6.92
C GLU A 17 -10.23 18.00 6.21
N VAL A 18 -11.06 16.99 6.48
CA VAL A 18 -11.03 15.71 5.75
C VAL A 18 -11.39 15.90 4.29
N GLU A 19 -12.43 16.67 3.98
CA GLU A 19 -12.82 17.01 2.61
C GLU A 19 -11.71 17.78 1.89
N LYS A 20 -11.09 18.74 2.57
CA LYS A 20 -9.94 19.47 2.05
C LYS A 20 -8.79 18.53 1.74
N MET A 21 -8.44 17.63 2.66
CA MET A 21 -7.42 16.60 2.44
C MET A 21 -7.78 15.71 1.23
N ASN A 22 -9.04 15.28 1.11
CA ASN A 22 -9.48 14.40 0.03
C ASN A 22 -9.52 15.10 -1.34
N SER A 23 -9.72 16.42 -1.38
CA SER A 23 -9.70 17.22 -2.62
C SER A 23 -8.37 17.15 -3.39
N PHE A 24 -7.28 16.73 -2.75
CA PHE A 24 -5.99 16.55 -3.42
C PHE A 24 -5.90 15.24 -4.24
N GLY A 25 -6.89 14.35 -4.13
CA GLY A 25 -6.90 13.03 -4.78
C GLY A 25 -6.21 11.94 -3.96
N VAL A 26 -5.94 10.79 -4.57
CA VAL A 26 -5.28 9.64 -3.91
C VAL A 26 -3.82 9.98 -3.61
N ARG A 27 -3.45 9.98 -2.33
CA ARG A 27 -2.15 10.46 -1.83
C ARG A 27 -1.11 9.33 -1.64
N LEU A 28 -1.00 8.40 -2.59
CA LEU A 28 0.05 7.38 -2.56
C LEU A 28 1.45 8.03 -2.55
N THR A 29 2.42 7.36 -1.93
CA THR A 29 3.80 7.86 -1.80
C THR A 29 4.41 8.19 -3.17
N GLY A 30 5.00 9.39 -3.30
CA GLY A 30 5.64 9.90 -4.52
C GLY A 30 4.69 10.57 -5.52
N THR A 31 3.38 10.51 -5.32
CA THR A 31 2.41 11.09 -6.27
C THR A 31 2.39 12.63 -6.26
N LYS A 32 1.86 13.23 -7.33
CA LYS A 32 1.60 14.69 -7.40
C LYS A 32 0.59 15.12 -6.32
N ALA A 33 -0.44 14.31 -6.08
CA ALA A 33 -1.44 14.52 -5.03
C ALA A 33 -0.80 14.63 -3.64
N GLN A 34 0.07 13.67 -3.27
CA GLN A 34 0.80 13.71 -2.01
C GLN A 34 1.67 14.98 -1.89
N ARG A 35 2.43 15.33 -2.94
CA ARG A 35 3.29 16.53 -2.94
C ARG A 35 2.49 17.82 -2.77
N ASN A 36 1.34 17.93 -3.42
CA ASN A 36 0.45 19.09 -3.28
C ASN A 36 -0.11 19.19 -1.86
N PHE A 37 -0.51 18.06 -1.26
CA PHE A 37 -1.00 18.03 0.11
C PHE A 37 0.10 18.42 1.12
N ILE A 38 1.33 17.92 0.95
CA ILE A 38 2.49 18.34 1.77
C ILE A 38 2.74 19.85 1.64
N LYS A 39 2.65 20.41 0.42
CA LYS A 39 2.79 21.87 0.21
C LYS A 39 1.70 22.64 0.96
N TYR A 40 0.46 22.16 0.93
CA TYR A 40 -0.64 22.74 1.69
C TYR A 40 -0.37 22.71 3.20
N LEU A 41 0.00 21.57 3.76
CA LEU A 41 0.33 21.45 5.19
C LEU A 41 1.43 22.42 5.62
N LYS A 42 2.50 22.55 4.82
CA LYS A 42 3.57 23.53 5.12
C LYS A 42 3.07 24.95 5.15
N SER A 43 2.19 25.33 4.21
CA SER A 43 1.57 26.66 4.22
C SER A 43 0.80 26.87 5.52
N GLN A 44 -0.02 25.90 5.94
CA GLN A 44 -0.81 26.03 7.17
C GLN A 44 0.06 26.12 8.43
N ILE A 45 1.16 25.37 8.49
CA ILE A 45 2.12 25.44 9.61
C ILE A 45 2.84 26.80 9.61
N HIS A 46 3.23 27.29 8.44
CA HIS A 46 3.83 28.62 8.30
C HIS A 46 2.85 29.74 8.70
N ASP A 47 1.57 29.63 8.36
CA ASP A 47 0.52 30.58 8.76
C ASP A 47 0.34 30.62 10.30
N MET A 48 0.75 29.57 11.01
CA MET A 48 0.80 29.52 12.48
C MET A 48 2.09 30.15 13.06
N GLY A 49 2.96 30.70 12.22
CA GLY A 49 4.24 31.29 12.64
C GLY A 49 5.33 30.26 12.93
N ILE A 50 5.20 29.04 12.42
CA ILE A 50 6.16 27.95 12.62
C ILE A 50 6.90 27.68 11.31
N GLU A 51 8.23 27.76 11.35
CA GLU A 51 9.08 27.43 10.20
C GLU A 51 9.04 25.94 9.86
N THR A 52 9.07 25.62 8.57
CA THR A 52 9.07 24.24 8.09
C THR A 52 10.31 23.94 7.26
N PHE A 53 10.90 22.77 7.49
CA PHE A 53 12.00 22.25 6.67
C PHE A 53 11.55 21.00 5.93
N SER A 54 12.36 20.54 4.98
CA SER A 54 12.06 19.33 4.21
C SER A 54 13.30 18.49 4.02
N ASP A 55 13.14 17.20 4.28
CA ASP A 55 14.13 16.18 4.01
C ASP A 55 13.63 15.28 2.87
N PRO A 56 14.00 15.57 1.61
CA PRO A 56 13.49 14.82 0.47
C PRO A 56 14.17 13.45 0.37
N SER A 57 13.38 12.38 0.47
CA SER A 57 13.82 11.01 0.17
C SER A 57 13.53 10.64 -1.28
N ARG A 58 14.49 9.94 -1.91
CA ARG A 58 14.34 9.37 -3.26
C ARG A 58 14.25 7.86 -3.18
N PHE A 59 13.40 7.28 -4.01
CA PHE A 59 13.20 5.84 -4.11
C PHE A 59 12.78 5.48 -5.52
N MET A 60 13.01 4.22 -5.90
CA MET A 60 12.42 3.66 -7.11
C MET A 60 10.96 3.34 -6.85
N ARG A 61 10.07 4.11 -7.48
CA ARG A 61 8.64 3.86 -7.37
C ARG A 61 8.28 2.67 -8.25
N TRP A 62 7.67 1.66 -7.65
CA TRP A 62 6.95 0.63 -8.39
C TRP A 62 5.60 1.20 -8.83
N GLU A 63 5.28 1.04 -10.12
CA GLU A 63 4.02 1.46 -10.69
C GLU A 63 3.43 0.32 -11.52
N GLU A 64 2.15 0.02 -11.28
CA GLU A 64 1.39 -0.87 -12.14
C GLU A 64 1.13 -0.17 -13.48
N THR A 65 1.81 -0.57 -14.54
CA THR A 65 1.59 -0.02 -15.88
C THR A 65 0.64 -0.86 -16.73
N ASN A 66 0.53 -2.16 -16.42
CA ASN A 66 -0.32 -3.11 -17.12
C ASN A 66 -0.57 -4.32 -16.21
N LYS A 67 -1.81 -4.86 -16.23
CA LYS A 67 -2.17 -6.13 -15.62
C LYS A 67 -3.15 -6.87 -16.53
N ARG A 68 -2.99 -8.19 -16.62
CA ARG A 68 -3.91 -9.10 -17.31
C ARG A 68 -3.76 -10.50 -16.74
N LEU A 69 -4.88 -11.21 -16.59
CA LEU A 69 -4.91 -12.62 -16.24
C LEU A 69 -5.95 -13.29 -17.12
N THR A 70 -5.56 -14.39 -17.75
CA THR A 70 -6.44 -15.15 -18.63
C THR A 70 -6.33 -16.63 -18.24
N ILE A 71 -7.47 -17.27 -18.03
CA ILE A 71 -7.55 -18.70 -17.76
C ILE A 71 -7.84 -19.40 -19.09
N LYS A 72 -7.01 -20.40 -19.39
CA LYS A 72 -7.20 -21.32 -20.52
C LYS A 72 -7.63 -22.66 -19.94
N ASP A 73 -8.91 -22.96 -20.06
CA ASP A 73 -9.42 -24.32 -19.87
C ASP A 73 -9.48 -25.01 -21.24
N LEU A 74 -9.52 -26.34 -21.29
CA LEU A 74 -9.31 -27.16 -22.50
C LEU A 74 -10.08 -26.68 -23.74
N ASP A 75 -11.28 -26.14 -23.55
CA ASP A 75 -12.17 -25.71 -24.63
C ASP A 75 -12.41 -24.17 -24.67
N GLU A 76 -11.96 -23.41 -23.66
CA GLU A 76 -12.34 -22.01 -23.49
C GLU A 76 -11.20 -21.14 -22.92
N GLU A 77 -11.14 -19.90 -23.39
CA GLU A 77 -10.24 -18.88 -22.88
C GLU A 77 -11.06 -17.68 -22.39
N PHE A 78 -10.87 -17.28 -21.13
CA PHE A 78 -11.58 -16.14 -20.56
C PHE A 78 -10.68 -15.27 -19.68
N GLU A 79 -10.88 -13.96 -19.79
CA GLU A 79 -10.13 -12.96 -19.04
C GLU A 79 -10.72 -12.77 -17.64
N ILE A 80 -9.85 -12.72 -16.64
CA ILE A 80 -10.22 -12.49 -15.25
C ILE A 80 -10.00 -11.02 -14.92
N PRO A 81 -11.05 -10.30 -14.46
CA PRO A 81 -10.88 -8.96 -13.92
C PRO A 81 -9.94 -8.98 -12.71
N ILE A 82 -8.84 -8.24 -12.80
CA ILE A 82 -7.90 -8.07 -11.68
C ILE A 82 -8.24 -6.75 -10.97
N SER A 83 -8.56 -6.83 -9.67
CA SER A 83 -8.77 -5.65 -8.83
C SER A 83 -7.51 -4.78 -8.78
N SER A 84 -6.39 -5.35 -8.32
CA SER A 84 -5.11 -4.67 -8.22
C SER A 84 -3.94 -5.65 -8.34
N ALA A 85 -2.84 -5.20 -8.94
CA ALA A 85 -1.58 -5.92 -8.82
C ALA A 85 -0.98 -5.65 -7.43
N PHE A 86 -0.41 -6.68 -6.79
CA PHE A 86 0.21 -6.51 -5.49
C PHE A 86 1.44 -5.59 -5.61
N PRO A 87 1.53 -4.49 -4.85
CA PRO A 87 2.64 -3.55 -4.96
C PRO A 87 4.00 -4.21 -4.73
N TYR A 88 4.99 -3.82 -5.53
CA TYR A 88 6.34 -4.38 -5.49
C TYR A 88 6.41 -5.89 -5.80
N SER A 89 5.37 -6.46 -6.39
CA SER A 89 5.45 -7.78 -7.01
C SER A 89 6.46 -7.77 -8.17
N GLY A 90 7.05 -8.94 -8.42
CA GLY A 90 7.91 -9.17 -9.57
C GLY A 90 7.19 -8.87 -10.88
N ARG A 91 7.96 -8.44 -11.89
CA ARG A 91 7.42 -8.17 -13.23
C ARG A 91 7.49 -9.42 -14.07
N THR A 92 6.43 -9.70 -14.84
CA THR A 92 6.49 -10.66 -15.92
C THR A 92 7.25 -10.09 -17.13
N PRO A 93 7.84 -10.94 -17.99
CA PRO A 93 8.32 -10.53 -19.31
C PRO A 93 7.18 -9.93 -20.18
N ALA A 94 7.55 -9.29 -21.29
CA ALA A 94 6.59 -8.63 -22.17
C ALA A 94 5.59 -9.62 -22.80
N GLU A 95 6.04 -10.84 -23.04
CA GLU A 95 5.27 -11.98 -23.53
C GLU A 95 4.35 -12.62 -22.46
N GLY A 96 4.48 -12.20 -21.19
CA GLY A 96 3.77 -12.79 -20.06
C GLY A 96 4.37 -14.11 -19.58
N ILE A 97 3.67 -14.77 -18.65
CA ILE A 97 3.99 -16.11 -18.17
C ILE A 97 2.74 -16.96 -18.34
N THR A 98 2.90 -18.17 -18.88
CA THR A 98 1.83 -19.18 -18.95
C THR A 98 2.33 -20.43 -18.24
N ALA A 99 1.62 -20.86 -17.21
CA ALA A 99 1.92 -22.09 -16.49
C ALA A 99 0.63 -22.68 -15.90
N GLU A 100 0.71 -23.92 -15.42
CA GLU A 100 -0.37 -24.56 -14.67
C GLU A 100 -0.68 -23.74 -13.40
N MET A 101 -1.97 -23.58 -13.10
CA MET A 101 -2.42 -22.96 -11.85
C MET A 101 -2.63 -24.01 -10.77
N VAL A 102 -2.08 -23.79 -9.58
CA VAL A 102 -2.27 -24.70 -8.43
C VAL A 102 -2.80 -23.94 -7.23
N MET A 103 -3.89 -24.44 -6.65
CA MET A 103 -4.44 -23.89 -5.42
C MET A 103 -3.57 -24.28 -4.23
N VAL A 104 -3.03 -23.30 -3.52
CA VAL A 104 -2.22 -23.49 -2.31
C VAL A 104 -3.04 -23.09 -1.10
N ARG A 105 -3.45 -24.09 -0.31
CA ARG A 105 -4.23 -23.89 0.94
C ARG A 105 -3.38 -23.97 2.21
N GLU A 106 -2.31 -24.76 2.17
CA GLU A 106 -1.46 -25.02 3.34
C GLU A 106 -0.29 -24.03 3.44
N LYS A 107 -0.02 -23.51 4.64
CA LYS A 107 1.14 -22.64 4.89
C LYS A 107 2.45 -23.41 4.72
N HIS A 108 3.43 -22.78 4.06
CA HIS A 108 4.81 -23.26 3.81
C HIS A 108 4.95 -24.54 2.99
N VAL A 109 4.33 -25.67 3.38
CA VAL A 109 4.48 -26.97 2.70
C VAL A 109 3.73 -26.98 1.36
N GLY A 110 2.57 -26.33 1.30
CA GLY A 110 1.76 -26.28 0.08
C GLY A 110 2.45 -25.62 -1.12
N TYR A 111 3.41 -24.73 -0.86
CA TYR A 111 4.20 -24.08 -1.91
C TYR A 111 5.21 -25.00 -2.59
N LEU A 112 5.59 -26.12 -1.98
CA LEU A 112 6.48 -27.09 -2.62
C LEU A 112 5.87 -27.64 -3.92
N ASN A 113 4.54 -27.80 -3.93
CA ASN A 113 3.78 -28.26 -5.10
C ASN A 113 3.59 -27.19 -6.18
N ALA A 114 4.03 -25.95 -5.92
CA ALA A 114 3.90 -24.81 -6.83
C ALA A 114 5.19 -24.47 -7.59
N THR A 115 6.23 -25.30 -7.49
CA THR A 115 7.46 -25.14 -8.27
C THR A 115 7.12 -25.11 -9.77
N ASP A 116 7.59 -24.08 -10.48
CA ASP A 116 7.33 -23.81 -11.91
C ASP A 116 5.85 -23.62 -12.29
N LYS A 117 4.97 -23.37 -11.31
CA LYS A 117 3.53 -23.15 -11.49
C LYS A 117 3.11 -21.77 -11.01
N ILE A 118 1.89 -21.36 -11.37
CA ILE A 118 1.26 -20.15 -10.82
C ILE A 118 0.47 -20.58 -9.57
N ALA A 119 0.97 -20.19 -8.40
CA ALA A 119 0.28 -20.43 -7.13
C ALA A 119 -0.95 -19.50 -7.01
N VAL A 120 -2.11 -20.10 -6.75
CA VAL A 120 -3.34 -19.39 -6.39
C VAL A 120 -3.54 -19.57 -4.89
N VAL A 121 -3.55 -18.46 -4.16
CA VAL A 121 -3.63 -18.47 -2.70
C VAL A 121 -4.88 -17.74 -2.29
N GLU A 122 -5.69 -18.39 -1.45
CA GLU A 122 -6.83 -17.73 -0.82
C GLU A 122 -6.33 -16.85 0.32
N VAL A 123 -6.69 -15.57 0.27
CA VAL A 123 -6.40 -14.62 1.34
C VAL A 123 -7.71 -14.36 2.07
N ASN A 124 -7.94 -15.13 3.14
CA ASN A 124 -9.23 -15.16 3.84
C ASN A 124 -9.60 -13.82 4.48
N GLU A 125 -8.62 -13.06 4.97
CA GLU A 125 -8.79 -11.74 5.57
C GLU A 125 -7.47 -10.98 5.38
N LEU A 126 -7.50 -9.83 4.68
CA LEU A 126 -6.39 -8.87 4.66
C LEU A 126 -6.53 -7.84 5.80
N ASP A 127 -7.32 -8.16 6.84
CA ASP A 127 -7.53 -7.30 8.01
C ASP A 127 -6.22 -7.03 8.77
N PHE A 128 -5.22 -7.87 8.52
CA PHE A 128 -3.85 -7.68 8.96
C PHE A 128 -2.88 -8.07 7.83
N LEU A 129 -1.81 -7.30 7.65
CA LEU A 129 -0.67 -7.72 6.84
C LEU A 129 0.40 -8.31 7.77
N PRO A 130 0.98 -9.49 7.45
CA PRO A 130 2.19 -9.92 8.12
C PRO A 130 3.24 -8.82 8.00
N SER A 131 3.79 -8.35 9.13
CA SER A 131 4.67 -7.18 9.11
C SER A 131 5.92 -7.40 8.26
N GLU A 132 6.39 -8.63 8.12
CA GLU A 132 7.52 -9.01 7.27
C GLU A 132 7.25 -8.80 5.76
N ILE A 133 5.98 -8.87 5.34
CA ILE A 133 5.58 -8.60 3.96
C ILE A 133 5.52 -7.09 3.70
N ALA A 134 5.07 -6.32 4.68
CA ALA A 134 4.90 -4.86 4.56
C ALA A 134 6.20 -4.09 4.87
N PHE A 135 7.06 -4.62 5.74
CA PHE A 135 8.24 -3.98 6.27
C PHE A 135 9.39 -4.97 6.33
N ASN A 136 10.55 -4.58 5.78
CA ASN A 136 11.80 -5.23 6.17
C ASN A 136 12.24 -4.70 7.53
N GLU A 137 12.66 -5.61 8.41
CA GLU A 137 13.35 -5.26 9.65
C GLU A 137 14.62 -4.47 9.25
N ARG A 138 14.65 -3.19 9.59
CA ARG A 138 15.78 -2.33 9.25
C ARG A 138 16.87 -2.56 10.28
N GLU A 139 18.10 -2.84 9.83
CA GLU A 139 19.31 -2.94 10.67
C GLU A 139 19.55 -1.70 11.56
N ARG A 140 18.87 -0.59 11.29
CA ARG A 140 18.91 0.67 12.04
C ARG A 140 17.57 1.02 12.70
N SER A 141 16.88 0.04 13.27
CA SER A 141 15.69 0.32 14.07
C SER A 141 16.08 1.14 15.31
N ILE A 142 15.28 2.16 15.63
CA ILE A 142 15.42 2.94 16.87
C ILE A 142 14.11 2.79 17.64
N PRO A 143 14.12 2.22 18.87
CA PRO A 143 15.28 1.68 19.57
C PRO A 143 15.87 0.42 18.90
N GLU A 144 17.15 0.18 19.14
CA GLU A 144 17.88 -0.99 18.63
C GLU A 144 17.25 -2.28 19.15
N GLY A 145 17.02 -3.26 18.25
CA GLY A 145 16.32 -4.51 18.59
C GLY A 145 14.80 -4.39 18.67
N LEU A 146 14.20 -3.33 18.11
CA LEU A 146 12.75 -3.20 17.97
C LEU A 146 12.21 -4.37 17.14
N LYS A 147 11.49 -5.27 17.81
CA LYS A 147 10.74 -6.34 17.12
C LYS A 147 9.51 -5.74 16.45
N LEU A 148 9.37 -5.97 15.16
CA LEU A 148 8.12 -5.68 14.48
C LEU A 148 7.02 -6.58 15.08
N PRO A 149 5.82 -6.04 15.37
CA PRO A 149 4.69 -6.90 15.73
C PRO A 149 4.44 -7.89 14.59
N SER A 150 4.02 -9.12 14.87
CA SER A 150 3.79 -10.13 13.82
C SER A 150 2.73 -9.71 12.79
N HIS A 151 1.81 -8.83 13.21
CA HIS A 151 0.68 -8.36 12.42
C HIS A 151 0.64 -6.83 12.43
N TYR A 152 0.56 -6.23 11.24
CA TYR A 152 0.35 -4.81 11.06
C TYR A 152 -1.12 -4.52 10.78
N ASN A 153 -1.76 -3.84 11.74
CA ASN A 153 -3.14 -3.38 11.66
C ASN A 153 -3.12 -1.85 11.56
N GLY A 154 -3.11 -1.31 10.35
CA GLY A 154 -3.08 0.14 10.13
C GLY A 154 -3.71 0.56 8.82
N PRO A 155 -3.99 1.86 8.62
CA PRO A 155 -4.64 2.37 7.41
C PRO A 155 -3.82 2.16 6.13
N VAL A 156 -2.52 1.83 6.26
CA VAL A 156 -1.70 1.41 5.12
C VAL A 156 -1.99 -0.06 4.76
N ALA A 157 -2.38 -0.90 5.73
CA ALA A 157 -2.78 -2.28 5.48
C ALA A 157 -4.02 -2.32 4.59
N THR A 158 -5.03 -1.51 4.92
CA THR A 158 -6.25 -1.35 4.12
C THR A 158 -6.01 -0.83 2.69
N ALA A 159 -4.90 -0.13 2.43
CA ALA A 159 -4.57 0.31 1.07
C ALA A 159 -4.14 -0.85 0.14
N PHE A 160 -3.81 -2.02 0.68
CA PHE A 160 -3.57 -3.26 -0.08
C PHE A 160 -4.84 -4.11 -0.25
N VAL A 161 -5.97 -3.70 0.35
CA VAL A 161 -7.24 -4.45 0.42
C VAL A 161 -8.32 -3.87 -0.50
N ASN A 162 -8.05 -2.70 -1.12
CA ASN A 162 -8.96 -2.06 -2.07
C ASN A 162 -8.62 -2.39 -3.53
#